data_AF-A0A3Q3WHH8-F1
#
_entry.id   AF-A0A3Q3WHH8-F1
#
_cell.length_a   1.000
_cell.length_b   1.000
_cell.length_c   1.000
_cell.angle_alpha   90.00
_cell.angle_beta   90.00
_cell.angle_gamma   90.00
#
_symmetry.space_group_name_H-M   'P 1'
#
loop_
_entity.id
_entity.type
_entity.pdbx_description
1 polymer ?
#
loop_
_entity_poly.entity_id
_entity_poly.type
_entity_poly.pdbx_seq_one_letter_code
_entity_poly.pdbx_strand_id
1 'polypeptide(L)' 'MVQAKAWILTKHFDGFPKDSDFELKVEELPEAKDGEVLLQALFLSIDPYMRFRMKEGDVMIGTQVAKHINQLFLY' A
#
# COMPACT_ATOMS: atom_id res chain seq x y z
N MET A 1 16.00 -8.27 -2.40
CA MET A 1 14.93 -7.77 -1.54
C MET A 1 14.17 -6.66 -2.25
N VAL A 2 12.84 -6.67 -2.21
CA VAL A 2 11.99 -5.72 -2.95
C VAL A 2 11.53 -4.62 -2.00
N GLN A 3 11.61 -3.36 -2.44
CA GLN A 3 11.08 -2.23 -1.68
C GLN A 3 9.65 -1.92 -2.12
N ALA A 4 8.73 -1.94 -1.16
CA ALA A 4 7.35 -1.48 -1.34
C ALA A 4 7.18 -0.06 -0.81
N LYS A 5 6.22 0.66 -1.40
CA LYS A 5 5.81 1.99 -0.95
C LYS A 5 4.35 1.93 -0.55
N ALA A 6 4.03 2.45 0.64
CA ALA A 6 2.69 2.47 1.18
C ALA A 6 2.32 3.87 1.64
N TRP A 7 1.09 4.31 1.34
CA TRP A 7 0.53 5.53 1.89
C TRP A 7 -0.09 5.22 3.25
N ILE A 8 0.34 5.93 4.28
CA ILE A 8 -0.15 5.83 5.65
C ILE A 8 -1.07 7.01 5.92
N LEU A 9 -2.21 6.76 6.57
CA LEU A 9 -3.05 7.82 7.10
C LEU A 9 -2.42 8.34 8.40
N THR A 10 -1.79 9.50 8.39
CA THR A 10 -1.14 10.06 9.59
C THR A 10 -2.13 10.75 10.50
N LYS A 11 -3.20 11.32 9.93
CA LYS A 11 -4.20 12.07 10.66
C LYS A 11 -5.59 11.87 10.08
N HIS A 12 -6.62 11.78 10.92
CA HIS A 12 -7.99 11.83 10.45
C HIS A 12 -8.31 13.17 9.79
N PHE A 13 -8.92 13.10 8.60
CA PHE A 13 -9.22 14.29 7.83
C PHE A 13 -10.23 15.21 8.55
N ASP A 14 -9.85 16.47 8.70
CA ASP A 14 -10.70 17.56 9.14
C ASP A 14 -11.11 18.39 7.91
N GLY A 15 -12.36 18.23 7.49
CA GLY A 15 -12.85 18.69 6.20
C GLY A 15 -12.33 17.83 5.04
N PHE A 16 -11.80 18.50 4.00
CA PHE A 16 -11.15 17.84 2.86
C PHE A 16 -9.76 17.32 3.26
N PRO A 17 -9.33 16.16 2.72
CA PRO A 17 -7.97 15.66 2.92
C PRO A 17 -6.92 16.68 2.49
N LYS A 18 -5.83 16.74 3.24
CA LYS A 18 -4.65 17.56 2.95
C LYS A 18 -3.45 16.63 2.77
N ASP A 19 -2.43 17.09 2.06
CA ASP A 19 -1.20 16.32 1.87
C ASP A 19 -0.57 15.91 3.21
N SER A 20 -0.69 16.75 4.24
CA SER A 20 -0.20 16.47 5.60
C SER A 20 -0.88 15.31 6.31
N ASP A 21 -2.06 14.89 5.85
CA ASP A 21 -2.82 13.79 6.44
C ASP A 21 -2.31 12.42 5.96
N PHE A 22 -1.32 12.41 5.05
CA PHE A 22 -0.72 11.21 4.49
C PHE A 22 0.81 11.22 4.61
N GLU A 23 1.40 10.03 4.73
CA GLU A 23 2.84 9.82 4.67
C GLU A 23 3.16 8.67 3.73
N LEU A 24 4.21 8.83 2.91
CA LEU A 24 4.72 7.75 2.07
C LEU A 24 5.82 6.99 2.81
N LYS A 25 5.51 5.77 3.23
CA LYS A 25 6.48 4.88 3.86
C LYS A 25 7.11 3.94 2.84
N VAL A 26 8.43 3.74 2.95
CA VAL A 26 9.15 2.71 2.21
C VAL A 26 9.44 1.55 3.16
N GLU A 27 9.13 0.34 2.73
CA GLU A 27 9.42 -0.88 3.49
C GLU A 27 10.10 -1.92 2.62
N GLU A 28 10.94 -2.74 3.24
CA GLU A 28 11.58 -3.86 2.58
C GLU A 28 10.72 -5.11 2.80
N LEU A 29 10.24 -5.70 1.71
CA LEU A 29 9.43 -6.92 1.78
C LEU A 29 10.33 -8.14 1.94
N PRO A 30 9.94 -9.11 2.80
CA PRO A 30 10.61 -10.38 2.89
C PRO A 30 10.43 -11.17 1.57
N GLU A 31 11.23 -12.22 1.41
CA GLU A 31 11.02 -13.14 0.30
C GLU A 31 9.68 -13.87 0.46
N ALA A 32 8.96 -14.03 -0.66
CA ALA A 32 7.70 -14.77 -0.67
C ALA A 32 7.95 -16.24 -0.31
N LYS A 33 7.16 -16.77 0.64
CA LYS A 33 7.23 -18.17 1.05
C LYS A 33 6.41 -19.06 0.13
N ASP A 34 6.50 -20.36 0.35
CA ASP A 34 5.75 -21.34 -0.42
C ASP A 34 4.23 -21.10 -0.29
N GLY A 35 3.56 -20.95 -1.45
CA GLY A 35 2.14 -20.59 -1.53
C GLY A 35 1.82 -19.09 -1.45
N GLU A 36 2.80 -18.23 -1.18
CA GLU A 36 2.64 -16.76 -1.25
C GLU A 36 2.96 -16.24 -2.66
N VAL A 37 2.45 -15.06 -3.00
CA VAL A 37 2.71 -14.40 -4.28
C VAL A 37 3.16 -12.96 -4.06
N LEU A 38 4.15 -12.52 -4.84
CA LEU A 38 4.57 -11.13 -4.86
C LEU A 38 3.86 -10.38 -5.99
N LEU A 39 3.20 -9.28 -5.65
CA LEU A 39 2.38 -8.49 -6.55
C LEU A 39 2.94 -7.08 -6.71
N GLN A 40 3.06 -6.62 -7.95
CA GLN A 40 3.36 -5.22 -8.28
C GLN A 40 2.08 -4.51 -8.70
N ALA A 41 1.71 -3.45 -7.97
CA ALA A 41 0.59 -2.60 -8.34
C ALA A 41 0.83 -1.97 -9.72
N LEU A 42 -0.14 -2.11 -10.63
CA LEU A 42 -0.16 -1.41 -11.93
C LEU A 42 -1.11 -0.22 -11.88
N PHE A 43 -2.26 -0.40 -11.25
CA PHE A 43 -3.29 0.63 -11.07
C PHE A 43 -3.88 0.55 -9.67
N LEU A 44 -4.15 1.70 -9.07
CA LEU A 44 -4.74 1.86 -7.75
C LEU A 44 -6.07 2.62 -7.90
N SER A 45 -7.14 2.12 -7.29
CA SER A 45 -8.42 2.84 -7.24
C SER A 45 -8.42 3.83 -6.07
N ILE A 46 -9.09 4.97 -6.25
CA ILE A 46 -9.41 5.92 -5.18
C ILE A 46 -10.93 6.12 -5.19
N ASP A 47 -11.57 5.83 -4.06
CA ASP A 47 -13.02 5.73 -3.96
C ASP A 47 -13.57 6.51 -2.76
N PRO A 48 -14.80 7.07 -2.83
CA PRO A 48 -15.38 7.83 -1.73
C PRO A 48 -15.45 7.08 -0.39
N TYR A 49 -15.56 5.74 -0.41
CA TYR A 49 -15.66 4.93 0.82
C TYR A 49 -14.39 4.98 1.67
N MET A 50 -13.23 5.29 1.07
CA MET A 50 -11.93 5.33 1.76
C MET A 50 -11.90 6.40 2.86
N ARG A 51 -12.82 7.37 2.82
CA ARG A 51 -12.91 8.49 3.75
C ARG A 51 -13.20 8.12 5.21
N PHE A 52 -13.87 6.98 5.46
CA PHE A 52 -14.56 6.73 6.75
C PHE A 52 -14.17 5.42 7.46
N ARG A 53 -13.23 4.63 6.93
CA ARG A 53 -13.01 3.23 7.37
C ARG A 53 -11.64 2.94 7.99
N MET A 54 -10.87 3.95 8.36
CA MET A 54 -9.48 3.80 8.79
C MET A 54 -9.20 4.49 10.12
N LYS A 55 -8.07 4.17 10.75
CA LYS A 55 -7.51 4.87 11.91
C LYS A 55 -6.15 5.47 11.55
N GLU A 56 -5.70 6.45 12.34
CA GLU A 56 -4.35 7.00 12.21
C GLU A 56 -3.30 5.90 12.40
N GLY A 57 -2.30 5.86 11.51
CA GLY A 57 -1.28 4.82 11.43
C GLY A 57 -1.61 3.66 10.47
N ASP A 58 -2.85 3.54 10.01
CA ASP A 58 -3.23 2.48 9.06
C ASP A 58 -2.68 2.78 7.65
N VAL A 59 -2.34 1.72 6.91
CA VAL A 59 -2.11 1.80 5.46
C VAL A 59 -3.43 2.10 4.76
N MET A 60 -3.41 3.03 3.81
CA MET A 60 -4.59 3.42 3.02
C MET A 60 -5.30 2.21 2.43
N ILE A 61 -6.57 2.03 2.82
CA ILE A 61 -7.44 0.99 2.28
C ILE A 61 -7.69 1.25 0.80
N GLY A 62 -7.69 0.19 -0.01
CA GLY A 62 -8.02 0.31 -1.41
C GLY A 62 -8.00 -1.01 -2.15
N THR A 63 -8.30 -0.91 -3.44
CA THR A 63 -8.25 -2.00 -4.40
C THR A 63 -7.26 -1.66 -5.50
N GLN A 64 -6.68 -2.70 -6.11
CA GLN A 64 -5.66 -2.54 -7.13
C GLN A 64 -5.80 -3.58 -8.23
N VAL A 65 -5.33 -3.24 -9.42
CA VAL A 65 -4.96 -4.21 -10.44
C VAL A 65 -3.45 -4.38 -10.33
N ALA A 66 -3.02 -5.62 -10.10
CA ALA A 66 -1.61 -5.94 -9.88
C ALA A 66 -1.13 -7.05 -10.82
N LYS A 67 0.16 -7.00 -11.13
CA LYS A 67 0.85 -8.04 -11.87
C LYS A 67 1.61 -8.93 -10.89
N HIS A 68 1.47 -10.24 -11.05
CA HIS A 68 2.35 -11.19 -10.37
C HIS A 68 3.78 -11.03 -10.89
N ILE A 69 4.74 -10.88 -9.98
CA ILE A 69 6.17 -10.79 -10.31
C ILE A 69 6.92 -11.94 -9.64
N ASN A 70 7.75 -12.63 -10.41
CA ASN A 70 8.61 -13.67 -9.88
C ASN A 70 9.76 -13.02 -9.12
N GLN A 71 9.98 -13.44 -7.88
CA GLN A 71 11.23 -13.17 -7.20
C GLN A 71 12.31 -14.02 -7.90
N LEU A 72 13.27 -13.36 -8.56
CA LEU A 72 14.41 -14.07 -9.14
C LEU A 72 15.21 -14.68 -7.98
N PHE A 73 15.07 -16.00 -7.79
CA PHE A 73 15.97 -16.77 -6.95
C PHE A 73 17.33 -16.83 -7.66
N LEU A 74 18.24 -15.93 -7.30
CA LEU A 74 19.65 -16.11 -7.60
C LEU A 74 20.18 -17.11 -6.57
N TYR A 75 20.29 -18.37 -6.97
CA TYR A 75 21.04 -19.40 -6.24
C TYR A 75 22.54 -19.17 -6.37
#